data_AF-H1XUK5-F1
#
_entry.id   AF-H1XUK5-F1
#
_cell.length_a   1.000
_cell.length_b   1.000
_cell.length_c   1.000
_cell.angle_alpha   90.00
_cell.angle_beta   90.00
_cell.angle_gamma   90.00
#
_symmetry.space_group_name_H-M   'P 1'
#
loop_
_entity.id
_entity.type
_entity.pdbx_description
1 polymer ?
#
loop_
_entity_poly.entity_id
_entity_poly.type
_entity_poly.pdbx_seq_one_letter_code
_entity_poly.pdbx_strand_id
1 'polypeptide(L)'
;MKTNPTTLFLAFMLLTLLIVGGYLLLSDPFAGTAQKGVHQFSQSQSQNQGAMVFYLQKCASCHGARGEGKGGNPSLQNTPFTEAQIQEIIKNGRGEMPAFPELSPEELKQLSRLIKQF
;
A
#
# COMPACT_ATOMS: atom_id res chain seq x y z
N MET A 1 27.78 57.71 -29.31
CA MET A 1 28.10 56.72 -28.25
C MET A 1 28.69 55.49 -28.93
N LYS A 2 30.02 55.31 -28.90
CA LYS A 2 30.69 54.12 -29.44
C LYS A 2 30.61 53.03 -28.38
N THR A 3 29.75 52.05 -28.56
CA THR A 3 29.73 50.85 -27.71
C THR A 3 30.99 50.04 -28.01
N ASN A 4 31.79 49.77 -26.98
CA ASN A 4 32.98 48.96 -27.15
C ASN A 4 32.54 47.49 -27.23
N PRO A 5 33.07 46.71 -28.20
CA PRO A 5 32.62 45.34 -28.43
C PRO A 5 32.79 44.46 -27.19
N THR A 6 33.84 44.71 -26.39
CA THR A 6 34.08 44.05 -25.11
C THR A 6 32.98 44.28 -24.08
N THR A 7 32.39 45.48 -24.03
CA THR A 7 31.28 45.78 -23.10
C THR A 7 30.01 45.01 -23.46
N LEU A 8 29.78 44.78 -24.76
CA LEU A 8 28.65 43.99 -25.25
C LEU A 8 28.83 42.50 -24.91
N PHE A 9 30.02 41.94 -25.14
CA PHE A 9 30.33 40.55 -24.78
C PHE A 9 30.18 40.28 -23.27
N LEU A 10 30.64 41.19 -22.42
CA LEU A 10 30.51 41.07 -20.97
C LEU A 10 29.04 41.15 -20.51
N ALA A 11 28.23 42.01 -21.14
CA ALA A 11 26.81 42.10 -20.84
C ALA A 11 26.05 40.81 -21.22
N PHE A 12 26.38 40.19 -22.34
CA PHE A 12 25.79 38.90 -22.73
C PHE A 12 26.21 37.76 -21.79
N MET A 13 27.47 37.70 -21.37
CA MET A 13 27.95 36.72 -20.38
C MET A 13 27.25 36.86 -19.02
N LEU A 14 27.07 38.09 -18.53
CA LEU A 14 26.38 38.33 -17.27
C LEU A 14 24.89 37.99 -17.34
N LEU A 15 24.24 38.28 -18.47
CA LEU A 15 22.83 37.95 -18.68
C LEU A 15 22.60 36.43 -18.73
N THR A 16 23.48 35.67 -19.39
CA THR A 16 23.37 34.21 -19.43
C THR A 16 23.65 33.57 -18.06
N LEU A 17 24.59 34.12 -17.29
CA LEU A 17 24.85 33.69 -15.91
C LEU A 17 23.64 33.89 -15.00
N LEU A 18 22.92 35.02 -15.12
CA LEU A 18 21.70 35.27 -14.37
C LEU A 18 20.55 34.34 -14.77
N ILE A 19 20.40 34.06 -16.07
CA ILE A 19 19.36 33.16 -16.58
C ILE A 19 19.63 31.71 -16.16
N VAL A 20 20.87 31.22 -16.31
CA VAL A 20 21.25 29.85 -15.92
C VAL A 20 21.24 29.68 -14.41
N GLY A 21 21.78 30.66 -13.67
CA GLY A 21 21.75 30.67 -12.21
C GLY A 21 20.31 30.71 -11.65
N GLY A 22 19.44 31.53 -12.24
CA GLY A 22 18.02 31.56 -11.89
C GLY A 22 17.31 30.24 -12.21
N TYR A 23 17.57 29.63 -13.36
CA TYR A 23 16.96 28.35 -13.74
C TYR A 23 17.38 27.21 -12.80
N LEU A 24 18.64 27.18 -12.35
CA LEU A 24 19.13 26.19 -11.38
C LEU A 24 18.58 26.39 -9.96
N LEU A 25 18.21 27.62 -9.58
CA LEU A 25 17.57 27.89 -8.29
C LEU A 25 16.07 27.61 -8.28
N LEU A 26 15.40 27.66 -9.44
CA LEU A 26 13.96 27.36 -9.57
C LEU A 26 13.68 25.91 -10.00
N SER A 27 14.66 25.19 -10.55
CA SER A 27 14.53 23.77 -10.80
C SER A 27 15.05 23.01 -9.59
N ASP A 28 14.15 22.58 -8.70
CA ASP A 28 14.41 21.48 -7.79
C ASP A 28 14.24 20.17 -8.58
N PRO A 29 15.30 19.52 -9.10
CA PRO A 29 15.18 18.24 -9.80
C PRO A 29 14.74 17.08 -8.88
N PHE A 30 14.37 17.37 -7.63
CA PHE A 30 14.22 16.39 -6.55
C PHE A 30 12.94 16.52 -5.73
N ALA A 31 11.88 17.13 -6.26
CA ALA A 31 10.58 17.24 -5.57
C ALA A 31 9.55 16.16 -5.99
N GLY A 32 9.98 15.02 -6.55
CA GLY A 32 9.08 14.17 -7.36
C GLY A 32 8.84 12.71 -6.99
N THR A 33 9.64 12.01 -6.17
CA THR A 33 9.56 10.53 -6.11
C THR A 33 9.77 9.85 -4.74
N ALA A 34 9.99 10.58 -3.65
CA ALA A 34 10.47 9.97 -2.39
C ALA A 34 9.41 9.40 -1.43
N GLN A 35 8.09 9.49 -1.71
CA GLN A 35 7.07 9.10 -0.72
C GLN A 35 6.27 7.81 -1.01
N LYS A 36 6.41 7.19 -2.18
CA LYS A 36 5.65 5.96 -2.50
C LYS A 36 6.17 4.68 -1.81
N GLY A 37 7.37 4.68 -1.24
CA GLY A 37 7.98 3.47 -0.64
C GLY A 37 7.68 3.28 0.86
N VAL A 38 7.66 4.36 1.64
CA VAL A 38 7.54 4.30 3.11
C VAL A 38 6.10 4.22 3.61
N HIS A 39 5.13 4.78 2.87
CA HIS A 39 3.71 4.64 3.22
C HIS A 39 3.15 3.27 2.88
N GLN A 40 3.59 2.64 1.79
CA GLN A 40 3.06 1.34 1.39
C GLN A 40 3.55 0.20 2.31
N PHE A 41 4.79 0.24 2.79
CA PHE A 41 5.33 -0.78 3.69
C PHE A 41 4.75 -0.68 5.11
N SER A 42 4.66 0.54 5.65
CA SER A 42 4.08 0.79 6.98
C SER A 42 2.58 0.47 7.01
N GLN A 43 1.84 0.86 5.96
CA GLN A 43 0.42 0.59 5.87
C GLN A 43 0.13 -0.89 5.65
N SER A 44 0.86 -1.59 4.77
CA SER A 44 0.65 -3.03 4.56
C SER A 44 1.01 -3.87 5.79
N GLN A 45 2.08 -3.55 6.51
CA GLN A 45 2.46 -4.28 7.72
C GLN A 45 1.47 -4.04 8.87
N SER A 46 1.05 -2.79 9.09
CA SER A 46 0.05 -2.45 10.12
C SER A 46 -1.33 -3.02 9.78
N GLN A 47 -1.74 -3.00 8.51
CA GLN A 47 -3.00 -3.59 8.07
C GLN A 47 -3.01 -5.12 8.21
N ASN A 48 -1.89 -5.80 7.90
CA ASN A 48 -1.78 -7.24 8.12
C ASN A 48 -1.83 -7.61 9.62
N GLN A 49 -1.25 -6.77 10.50
CA GLN A 49 -1.37 -6.96 11.94
C GLN A 49 -2.82 -6.83 12.43
N GLY A 50 -3.56 -5.82 11.97
CA GLY A 50 -4.98 -5.65 12.30
C GLY A 50 -5.83 -6.85 11.86
N ALA A 51 -5.63 -7.32 10.63
CA ALA A 51 -6.32 -8.51 10.11
C ALA A 51 -6.00 -9.77 10.92
N MET A 52 -4.74 -9.97 11.33
CA MET A 52 -4.36 -11.12 12.14
C MET A 52 -4.97 -11.08 13.54
N VAL A 53 -5.03 -9.91 14.18
CA VAL A 53 -5.69 -9.75 15.48
C VAL A 53 -7.17 -10.09 15.37
N PHE A 54 -7.86 -9.58 14.35
CA PHE A 54 -9.26 -9.91 14.11
C PHE A 54 -9.46 -11.40 13.87
N TYR A 55 -8.64 -12.01 13.02
CA TYR A 55 -8.67 -13.44 12.73
C TYR A 55 -8.55 -14.28 14.02
N LEU A 56 -7.59 -13.95 14.88
CA LEU A 56 -7.40 -14.64 16.15
C LEU A 56 -8.61 -14.50 17.09
N GLN A 57 -9.30 -13.36 17.07
CA GLN A 57 -10.45 -13.10 17.94
C GLN A 57 -11.76 -13.73 17.43
N LYS A 58 -11.95 -13.80 16.11
CA LYS A 58 -13.25 -14.13 15.50
C LYS A 58 -13.26 -15.45 14.74
N CYS A 59 -12.12 -15.86 14.18
CA CYS A 59 -12.04 -16.99 13.26
C CYS A 59 -11.29 -18.19 13.85
N ALA A 60 -10.24 -17.93 14.64
CA ALA A 60 -9.31 -18.97 15.11
C ALA A 60 -9.92 -19.99 16.07
N SER A 61 -11.04 -19.67 16.72
CA SER A 61 -11.77 -20.62 17.57
C SER A 61 -12.22 -21.87 16.81
N CYS A 62 -12.57 -21.71 15.53
CA CYS A 62 -12.98 -22.80 14.64
C CYS A 62 -11.85 -23.18 13.67
N HIS A 63 -11.19 -22.20 13.04
CA HIS A 63 -10.20 -22.45 12.00
C HIS A 63 -8.77 -22.66 12.50
N GLY A 64 -8.52 -22.59 13.82
CA GLY A 64 -7.17 -22.69 14.39
C GLY A 64 -6.39 -21.38 14.32
N ALA A 65 -5.30 -21.27 15.08
CA ALA A 65 -4.52 -20.03 15.13
C ALA A 65 -3.68 -19.79 13.87
N ARG A 66 -3.41 -20.85 13.10
CA ARG A 66 -2.63 -20.88 11.86
C ARG A 66 -3.46 -21.45 10.71
N GLY A 67 -4.80 -21.36 10.78
CA GLY A 67 -5.68 -21.90 9.75
C GLY A 67 -5.69 -23.42 9.66
N GLU A 68 -5.17 -24.16 10.65
CA GLU A 68 -5.07 -25.63 10.62
C GLU A 68 -6.42 -26.36 10.75
N GLY A 69 -7.47 -25.66 11.19
CA GLY A 69 -8.76 -26.24 11.54
C GLY A 69 -8.73 -26.95 12.89
N LYS A 70 -9.90 -27.10 13.55
CA LYS A 70 -10.01 -27.79 14.85
C LYS A 70 -11.33 -28.51 15.00
N GLY A 71 -11.31 -29.74 15.51
CA GLY A 71 -12.49 -30.45 16.00
C GLY A 71 -13.60 -30.63 14.96
N GLY A 72 -13.23 -30.87 13.69
CA GLY A 72 -14.17 -31.02 12.57
C GLY A 72 -14.40 -29.75 11.76
N ASN A 73 -13.94 -28.58 12.23
CA ASN A 73 -13.94 -27.35 11.44
C ASN A 73 -12.86 -27.40 10.35
N PRO A 74 -13.14 -26.80 9.17
CA PRO A 74 -12.26 -26.92 8.02
C PRO A 74 -10.95 -26.16 8.20
N SER A 75 -9.87 -26.74 7.67
CA SER A 75 -8.58 -26.07 7.50
C SER A 75 -8.70 -24.99 6.42
N LEU A 76 -8.04 -23.86 6.66
CA LEU A 76 -7.87 -22.76 5.71
C LEU A 76 -6.54 -22.85 4.95
N GLN A 77 -5.61 -23.67 5.42
CA GLN A 77 -4.31 -23.84 4.76
C GLN A 77 -4.48 -24.39 3.35
N ASN A 78 -3.77 -23.79 2.39
CA ASN A 78 -3.82 -24.18 0.98
C ASN A 78 -5.25 -24.23 0.40
N THR A 79 -6.14 -23.36 0.90
CA THR A 79 -7.53 -23.32 0.43
C THR A 79 -7.62 -23.12 -1.09
N PRO A 80 -8.48 -23.89 -1.79
CA PRO A 80 -8.65 -23.77 -3.24
C PRO A 80 -9.41 -22.51 -3.63
N PHE A 81 -10.01 -21.81 -2.66
CA PHE A 81 -10.77 -20.59 -2.94
C PHE A 81 -9.86 -19.43 -3.32
N THR A 82 -10.35 -18.61 -4.24
CA THR A 82 -9.75 -17.31 -4.58
C THR A 82 -10.04 -16.30 -3.47
N GLU A 83 -9.28 -15.20 -3.43
CA GLU A 83 -9.55 -14.12 -2.46
C GLU A 83 -10.98 -13.60 -2.55
N ALA A 84 -11.51 -13.40 -3.76
CA ALA A 84 -12.88 -12.94 -3.97
C ALA A 84 -13.91 -13.94 -3.44
N GLN A 85 -13.70 -15.24 -3.65
CA GLN A 85 -14.56 -16.28 -3.09
C GLN A 85 -14.50 -16.30 -1.56
N ILE A 86 -13.31 -16.12 -0.98
CA ILE A 86 -13.13 -16.06 0.48
C ILE A 86 -13.90 -14.85 1.04
N GLN A 87 -13.81 -13.68 0.41
CA GLN A 87 -14.55 -12.49 0.83
C GLN A 87 -16.07 -12.74 0.83
N GLU A 88 -16.58 -13.37 -0.23
CA GLU A 88 -18.01 -13.69 -0.33
C GLU A 88 -18.45 -14.71 0.74
N ILE A 89 -17.62 -15.71 1.02
CA ILE A 89 -17.87 -16.69 2.08
C ILE A 89 -17.86 -16.02 3.45
N ILE A 90 -16.91 -15.12 3.74
CA ILE A 90 -16.86 -14.40 5.01
C ILE A 90 -18.11 -13.51 5.16
N LYS A 91 -18.47 -12.79 4.10
CA LYS A 91 -19.59 -11.86 4.13
C LYS A 91 -20.93 -12.56 4.37
N ASN A 92 -21.16 -13.70 3.73
CA ASN A 92 -22.45 -14.40 3.77
C ASN A 92 -22.50 -15.59 4.73
N GLY A 93 -21.35 -16.04 5.24
CA GLY A 93 -21.24 -17.30 5.95
C GLY A 93 -21.37 -18.52 5.03
N ARG A 94 -21.14 -19.71 5.57
CA ARG A 94 -21.31 -20.99 4.86
C ARG A 94 -21.47 -22.15 5.83
N GLY A 95 -22.60 -22.85 5.75
CA GLY A 95 -22.91 -23.92 6.70
C GLY A 95 -23.00 -23.36 8.12
N GLU A 96 -22.23 -23.94 9.04
CA GLU A 96 -22.13 -23.48 10.44
C GLU A 96 -21.27 -22.22 10.61
N MET A 97 -20.52 -21.80 9.58
CA MET A 97 -19.75 -20.55 9.64
C MET A 97 -20.72 -19.36 9.57
N PRO A 98 -20.76 -18.48 10.59
CA PRO A 98 -21.63 -17.31 10.58
C PRO A 98 -21.22 -16.30 9.50
N ALA A 99 -22.17 -15.45 9.13
CA ALA A 99 -21.95 -14.32 8.24
C ALA A 99 -21.33 -13.14 9.00
N PHE A 100 -20.47 -12.38 8.31
CA PHE A 100 -19.88 -11.13 8.81
C PHE A 100 -20.20 -9.95 7.87
N PRO A 101 -21.47 -9.58 7.70
CA PRO A 101 -21.89 -8.52 6.78
C PRO A 101 -21.45 -7.11 7.21
N GLU A 102 -21.05 -6.94 8.46
CA GLU A 102 -20.58 -5.68 9.05
C GLU A 102 -19.17 -5.28 8.60
N LEU A 103 -18.40 -6.22 8.05
CA LEU A 103 -17.04 -5.96 7.60
C LEU A 103 -17.01 -5.07 6.37
N SER A 104 -16.16 -4.06 6.40
CA SER A 104 -15.91 -3.21 5.25
C SER A 104 -15.20 -3.98 4.12
N PRO A 105 -15.30 -3.50 2.86
CA PRO A 105 -14.61 -4.14 1.74
C PRO A 105 -13.09 -4.25 1.93
N GLU A 106 -12.47 -3.29 2.62
CA GLU A 106 -11.03 -3.33 2.85
C GLU A 106 -10.65 -4.37 3.92
N GLU A 107 -11.45 -4.52 4.98
CA GLU A 107 -11.25 -5.56 6.00
C GLU A 107 -11.42 -6.96 5.40
N LEU A 108 -12.45 -7.17 4.59
CA LEU A 108 -12.65 -8.42 3.85
C LEU A 108 -11.44 -8.76 2.98
N LYS A 109 -10.91 -7.78 2.26
CA LYS A 109 -9.73 -7.94 1.41
C LYS A 109 -8.46 -8.23 2.21
N GLN A 110 -8.29 -7.63 3.38
CA GLN A 110 -7.15 -7.92 4.26
C GLN A 110 -7.25 -9.34 4.83
N LEU A 111 -8.42 -9.75 5.30
CA LEU A 111 -8.65 -11.11 5.80
C LEU A 111 -8.48 -12.16 4.71
N SER A 112 -9.00 -11.93 3.50
CA SER A 112 -8.82 -12.89 2.41
C SER A 112 -7.35 -13.07 2.03
N ARG A 113 -6.57 -11.98 2.01
CA ARG A 113 -5.13 -12.04 1.78
C ARG A 113 -4.39 -12.78 2.88
N LEU A 114 -4.73 -12.52 4.15
CA LEU A 114 -4.16 -13.25 5.29
C LEU A 114 -4.46 -14.75 5.18
N ILE A 115 -5.69 -15.13 4.85
CA ILE A 115 -6.08 -16.54 4.70
C ILE A 115 -5.29 -17.23 3.58
N LYS A 116 -4.98 -16.53 2.48
CA LYS A 116 -4.13 -17.07 1.41
C LYS A 116 -2.66 -17.27 1.82
N GLN A 117 -2.24 -16.77 2.97
CA GLN A 117 -0.88 -16.95 3.51
C GLN A 117 -0.77 -18.14 4.47
N PHE A 118 -1.89 -18.76 4.86
CA PHE A 118 -1.91 -20.02 5.61
C PHE A 118 -1.67 -21.22 4.68
#